data_AF-A0A0C2D3W4-F1
#
_entry.id   AF-A0A0C2D3W4-F1
#
_cell.length_a   1.000
_cell.length_b   1.000
_cell.length_c   1.000
_cell.angle_alpha   90.00
_cell.angle_beta   90.00
_cell.angle_gamma   90.00
#
_symmetry.space_group_name_H-M   'P 1'
#
loop_
_entity.id
_entity.type
_entity.pdbx_description
1 polymer ?
#
loop_
_entity_poly.entity_id
_entity_poly.type
_entity_poly.pdbx_seq_one_letter_code
_entity_poly.pdbx_strand_id
1 'polypeptide(L)'
;FQFQDAFILDAVNGGIFVWVGKGCNIDERSNALLWGENYLKQKKLPKWTQVTSVLEGVEPSSFTQWFGDWEEGKKKKSFEPRLFQVSDNSGRLVVEEIANFDQEVLSAVLDPFDLRRKLPDEMLQEFQSLDGDDVMILDALNSIYVWVGAGANPKEKEGAQNTAKKYLQQGALPRHKNTTIETIYQGKETPTFKKFFRKWDDKLFQSDDRSVDSMRKLLFNR
;
A
#
# COMPACT_ATOMS: atom_id res chain seq x y z
N PHE A 1 18.78 -0.98 -9.63
CA PHE A 1 18.70 -2.25 -8.86
C PHE A 1 17.29 -2.82 -8.98
N GLN A 2 17.11 -4.15 -8.86
CA GLN A 2 15.79 -4.79 -8.84
C GLN A 2 15.31 -4.94 -7.38
N PHE A 3 14.06 -4.61 -7.09
CA PHE A 3 13.55 -4.50 -5.71
C PHE A 3 13.47 -5.83 -4.94
N GLN A 4 13.54 -6.98 -5.61
CA GLN A 4 13.47 -8.31 -4.99
C GLN A 4 14.85 -8.89 -4.66
N ASP A 5 15.93 -8.25 -5.10
CA ASP A 5 17.28 -8.79 -5.03
C ASP A 5 18.19 -7.92 -4.13
N ALA A 6 19.30 -8.51 -3.71
CA ALA A 6 20.39 -7.80 -3.07
C ALA A 6 21.62 -7.72 -4.00
N PHE A 7 22.36 -6.61 -3.94
CA PHE A 7 23.50 -6.35 -4.82
C PHE A 7 24.70 -5.87 -4.00
N ILE A 8 25.90 -6.31 -4.40
CA ILE A 8 27.15 -5.79 -3.86
C ILE A 8 27.72 -4.75 -4.83
N LEU A 9 28.00 -3.56 -4.32
CA LEU A 9 28.77 -2.53 -5.00
C LEU A 9 30.17 -2.47 -4.39
N ASP A 10 31.18 -2.74 -5.21
CA ASP A 10 32.59 -2.52 -4.89
C ASP A 10 32.98 -1.11 -5.35
N ALA A 11 33.00 -0.18 -4.40
CA ALA A 11 33.27 1.23 -4.66
C ALA A 11 34.77 1.56 -4.60
N VAL A 12 35.65 0.56 -4.63
CA VAL A 12 37.11 0.69 -4.58
C VAL A 12 37.56 1.49 -3.34
N ASN A 13 37.72 2.82 -3.48
CA ASN A 13 38.11 3.71 -2.40
C ASN A 13 36.95 4.07 -1.46
N GLY A 14 35.70 3.86 -1.88
CA GLY A 14 34.49 4.12 -1.08
C GLY A 14 34.09 2.99 -0.14
N GLY A 15 34.77 1.84 -0.20
CA GLY A 15 34.40 0.64 0.55
C GLY A 15 33.46 -0.29 -0.22
N ILE A 16 32.88 -1.25 0.49
CA ILE A 16 31.91 -2.21 -0.04
C ILE A 16 30.53 -1.84 0.46
N PHE A 17 29.57 -1.74 -0.46
CA PHE A 17 28.17 -1.55 -0.12
C PHE A 17 27.35 -2.77 -0.48
N VAL A 18 26.40 -3.14 0.37
CA VAL A 18 25.43 -4.18 0.08
C VAL A 18 24.05 -3.54 0.04
N TRP A 19 23.53 -3.33 -1.17
CA TRP A 19 22.19 -2.79 -1.39
C TRP A 19 21.17 -3.90 -1.23
N VAL A 20 20.12 -3.67 -0.42
CA VAL A 20 19.07 -4.62 -0.11
C VAL A 20 17.73 -4.08 -0.59
N GLY A 21 17.14 -4.79 -1.55
CA GLY A 21 15.82 -4.45 -2.08
C GLY A 21 14.71 -4.56 -1.04
N LYS A 22 13.65 -3.76 -1.20
CA LYS A 22 12.50 -3.75 -0.28
C LYS A 22 11.74 -5.08 -0.28
N GLY A 23 11.79 -5.82 -1.38
CA GLY A 23 11.18 -7.13 -1.57
C GLY A 23 12.05 -8.32 -1.14
N CYS A 24 13.28 -8.10 -0.69
CA CYS A 24 14.13 -9.16 -0.15
C CYS A 24 13.50 -9.81 1.09
N ASN A 25 13.69 -11.12 1.21
CA ASN A 25 13.22 -11.87 2.36
C ASN A 25 14.06 -11.56 3.62
N ILE A 26 13.61 -12.05 4.78
CA ILE A 26 14.26 -11.77 6.07
C ILE A 26 15.69 -12.33 6.09
N ASP A 27 15.91 -13.53 5.56
CA ASP A 27 17.23 -14.16 5.53
C ASP A 27 18.21 -13.33 4.69
N GLU A 28 17.77 -12.83 3.54
CA GLU A 28 18.57 -11.97 2.67
C GLU A 28 18.93 -10.65 3.36
N ARG A 29 17.96 -10.03 4.03
CA ARG A 29 18.17 -8.78 4.78
C ARG A 29 19.14 -8.97 5.95
N SER A 30 19.01 -10.07 6.69
CA SER A 30 19.86 -10.40 7.83
C SER A 30 21.29 -10.80 7.41
N ASN A 31 21.48 -11.32 6.20
CA ASN A 31 22.78 -11.75 5.70
C ASN A 31 23.55 -10.68 4.90
N ALA A 32 22.99 -9.49 4.70
CA ALA A 32 23.59 -8.44 3.87
C ALA A 32 25.03 -8.09 4.27
N LEU A 33 25.29 -7.85 5.55
CA LEU A 33 26.65 -7.56 6.05
C LEU A 33 27.60 -8.74 5.83
N LEU A 34 27.13 -9.96 6.10
CA LEU A 34 27.93 -11.18 5.93
C LEU A 34 28.37 -11.38 4.48
N TRP A 35 27.49 -11.09 3.52
CA TRP A 35 27.84 -11.18 2.09
C TRP A 35 28.94 -10.18 1.71
N GLY A 36 28.85 -8.94 2.21
CA GLY A 36 29.89 -7.93 2.00
C GLY A 36 31.23 -8.32 2.62
N GLU A 37 31.23 -8.85 3.84
CA GLU A 37 32.44 -9.37 4.50
C GLU A 37 33.05 -10.56 3.74
N ASN A 38 32.22 -11.48 3.25
CA ASN A 38 32.68 -12.62 2.47
C ASN A 38 33.26 -12.19 1.12
N TYR A 39 32.65 -11.20 0.46
CA TYR A 39 33.18 -10.62 -0.77
C TYR A 39 34.56 -9.98 -0.53
N LEU A 40 34.72 -9.22 0.55
CA LEU A 40 36.00 -8.60 0.95
C LEU A 40 37.10 -9.66 1.12
N LYS A 41 36.80 -10.76 1.82
CA LYS A 41 37.73 -11.89 1.99
C LYS A 41 38.09 -12.54 0.66
N GLN A 42 37.11 -12.78 -0.21
CA GLN A 42 37.32 -13.41 -1.52
C GLN A 42 38.19 -12.55 -2.45
N LYS A 43 37.97 -11.23 -2.46
CA LYS A 43 38.76 -10.28 -3.26
C LYS A 43 40.11 -9.92 -2.65
N LYS A 44 40.43 -10.45 -1.46
CA LYS A 44 41.66 -10.18 -0.70
C LYS A 44 41.88 -8.67 -0.48
N LEU A 45 40.79 -7.95 -0.26
CA LEU A 45 40.84 -6.52 0.03
C LEU A 45 41.33 -6.28 1.47
N PRO A 46 41.86 -5.09 1.76
CA PRO A 46 42.34 -4.77 3.10
C PRO A 46 41.28 -4.93 4.19
N LYS A 47 41.70 -5.37 5.38
CA LYS A 47 40.79 -5.56 6.52
C LYS A 47 40.13 -4.26 7.02
N TRP A 48 40.73 -3.12 6.71
CA TRP A 48 40.17 -1.80 7.06
C TRP A 48 39.15 -1.29 6.04
N THR A 49 38.91 -2.01 4.94
CA THR A 49 37.88 -1.65 3.96
C THR A 49 36.51 -1.78 4.63
N GLN A 50 35.75 -0.68 4.65
CA GLN A 50 34.44 -0.62 5.29
C GLN A 50 33.39 -1.41 4.48
N VAL A 51 32.52 -2.15 5.17
CA VAL A 51 31.34 -2.81 4.60
C VAL A 51 30.10 -2.12 5.16
N THR A 52 29.19 -1.67 4.28
CA THR A 52 27.98 -0.93 4.67
C THR A 52 26.73 -1.53 4.01
N SER A 53 25.72 -1.86 4.79
CA SER A 53 24.39 -2.24 4.26
C SER A 53 23.59 -0.98 3.90
N VAL A 54 22.97 -0.99 2.72
CA VAL A 54 22.14 0.10 2.21
C VAL A 54 20.76 -0.45 1.91
N LEU A 55 19.71 0.09 2.51
CA LEU A 55 18.34 -0.35 2.22
C LEU A 55 17.75 0.49 1.08
N GLU A 56 16.94 -0.14 0.23
CA GLU A 56 16.21 0.55 -0.83
C GLU A 56 15.39 1.73 -0.29
N GLY A 57 15.59 2.92 -0.88
CA GLY A 57 14.91 4.16 -0.52
C GLY A 57 15.56 4.96 0.62
N VAL A 58 16.65 4.47 1.21
CA VAL A 58 17.46 5.20 2.21
C VAL A 58 18.95 5.21 1.81
N GLU A 59 19.22 5.31 0.52
CA GLU A 59 20.58 5.31 -0.02
C GLU A 59 21.35 6.59 0.37
N PRO A 60 22.46 6.49 1.14
CA PRO A 60 23.24 7.66 1.53
C PRO A 60 24.07 8.20 0.37
N SER A 61 24.42 9.49 0.40
CA SER A 61 25.26 10.13 -0.63
C SER A 61 26.59 9.40 -0.88
N SER A 62 27.14 8.75 0.16
CA SER A 62 28.36 7.95 0.06
C SER A 62 28.22 6.73 -0.88
N PHE A 63 26.99 6.23 -1.06
CA PHE A 63 26.62 5.17 -2.00
C PHE A 63 26.20 5.73 -3.36
N THR A 64 25.33 6.74 -3.36
CA THR A 64 24.71 7.24 -4.60
C THR A 64 25.69 7.94 -5.54
N GLN A 65 26.75 8.56 -5.01
CA GLN A 65 27.80 9.22 -5.80
C GLN A 65 28.48 8.33 -6.84
N TRP A 66 28.37 6.99 -6.70
CA TRP A 66 28.99 6.02 -7.60
C TRP A 66 28.19 5.74 -8.87
N PHE A 67 27.03 6.37 -9.03
CA PHE A 67 26.20 6.24 -10.23
C PHE A 67 26.01 7.62 -10.87
N GLY A 68 26.40 7.74 -12.15
CA GLY A 68 26.37 9.04 -12.87
C GLY A 68 24.97 9.64 -13.02
N ASP A 69 23.95 8.78 -13.10
CA ASP A 69 22.53 9.16 -13.22
C ASP A 69 21.75 8.74 -11.97
N TRP A 70 22.35 8.83 -10.78
CA TRP A 70 21.59 8.60 -9.55
C TRP A 70 20.57 9.72 -9.37
N GLU A 71 19.30 9.44 -9.61
CA GLU A 71 18.21 10.36 -9.30
C GLU A 71 18.10 10.51 -7.77
N GLU A 72 18.90 11.41 -7.19
CA GLU A 72 18.74 11.87 -5.81
C GLU A 72 17.29 12.28 -5.60
N GLY A 73 16.57 11.60 -4.70
CA GLY A 73 15.48 12.21 -3.96
C GLY A 73 14.30 12.76 -4.77
N LYS A 74 14.25 12.61 -6.10
CA LYS A 74 12.98 12.47 -6.78
C LYS A 74 12.51 11.10 -6.34
N LYS A 75 11.80 11.10 -5.21
CA LYS A 75 10.48 10.49 -5.25
C LYS A 75 9.94 10.87 -6.64
N LYS A 76 9.95 9.95 -7.61
CA LYS A 76 8.70 9.75 -8.33
C LYS A 76 7.73 9.77 -7.17
N LYS A 77 6.87 10.80 -7.08
CA LYS A 77 5.71 10.68 -6.21
C LYS A 77 5.13 9.37 -6.70
N SER A 78 5.45 8.28 -6.01
CA SER A 78 4.87 6.99 -6.26
C SER A 78 3.43 7.34 -6.08
N PHE A 79 2.69 7.23 -7.17
CA PHE A 79 1.30 7.56 -7.08
C PHE A 79 0.74 6.64 -6.00
N GLU A 80 0.38 7.24 -4.87
CA GLU A 80 -0.26 6.55 -3.77
C GLU A 80 -1.75 6.55 -4.13
N PRO A 81 -2.34 5.37 -4.40
CA PRO A 81 -3.76 5.29 -4.62
C PRO A 81 -4.50 5.84 -3.41
N ARG A 82 -5.57 6.58 -3.66
CA ARG A 82 -6.38 7.19 -2.61
C ARG A 82 -7.78 6.61 -2.70
N LEU A 83 -8.24 6.08 -1.57
CA LEU A 83 -9.57 5.51 -1.44
C LEU A 83 -10.46 6.51 -0.71
N PHE A 84 -11.64 6.76 -1.26
CA PHE A 84 -12.66 7.59 -0.66
C PHE A 84 -13.96 6.80 -0.50
N GLN A 85 -14.69 7.06 0.57
CA GLN A 85 -16.04 6.55 0.80
C GLN A 85 -17.05 7.67 0.54
N VAL A 86 -18.15 7.33 -0.13
CA VAL A 86 -19.28 8.21 -0.39
C VAL A 86 -20.51 7.58 0.24
N SER A 87 -20.94 8.15 1.36
CA SER A 87 -22.02 7.62 2.20
C SER A 87 -23.02 8.71 2.58
N ASP A 88 -24.30 8.37 2.71
CA ASP A 88 -25.30 9.28 3.28
C ASP A 88 -25.93 8.84 4.61
N ASN A 89 -25.34 7.84 5.27
CA ASN A 89 -25.79 7.29 6.55
C ASN A 89 -25.91 8.34 7.69
N SER A 90 -25.16 9.45 7.61
CA SER A 90 -25.29 10.58 8.54
C SER A 90 -26.55 11.44 8.34
N GLY A 91 -27.39 11.11 7.34
CA GLY A 91 -28.51 11.92 6.86
C GLY A 91 -28.11 12.99 5.82
N ARG A 92 -26.81 13.16 5.57
CA ARG A 92 -26.24 14.00 4.51
C ARG A 92 -25.20 13.18 3.75
N LEU A 93 -25.08 13.45 2.45
CA LEU A 93 -24.06 12.81 1.63
C LEU A 93 -22.69 13.39 2.01
N VAL A 94 -21.77 12.52 2.44
CA VAL A 94 -20.41 12.86 2.85
C VAL A 94 -19.42 12.08 1.98
N VAL A 95 -18.28 12.70 1.69
CA VAL A 95 -17.14 12.06 1.03
C VAL A 95 -15.95 12.11 1.98
N GLU A 96 -15.43 10.95 2.38
CA GLU A 96 -14.32 10.85 3.33
C GLU A 96 -13.16 10.05 2.73
N GLU A 97 -11.92 10.44 3.02
CA GLU A 97 -10.73 9.68 2.59
C GLU A 97 -10.43 8.57 3.61
N ILE A 98 -10.35 7.33 3.13
CA ILE A 98 -9.89 6.20 3.92
C ILE A 98 -8.36 6.17 3.84
N ALA A 99 -7.72 6.81 4.81
CA ALA A 99 -6.28 6.73 4.96
C ALA A 99 -5.86 5.28 5.26
N ASN A 100 -4.69 4.87 4.77
CA ASN A 100 -4.03 3.65 5.23
C ASN A 100 -4.83 2.35 5.02
N PHE A 101 -5.60 2.24 3.93
CA PHE A 101 -6.38 1.04 3.58
C PHE A 101 -5.52 -0.24 3.38
N ASP A 102 -4.18 -0.08 3.44
CA ASP A 102 -3.16 -1.11 3.30
C ASP A 102 -2.31 -1.36 4.57
N GLN A 103 -2.61 -0.73 5.71
CA GLN A 103 -1.67 -0.70 6.84
C GLN A 103 -1.64 -1.95 7.73
N GLU A 104 -0.44 -2.54 7.82
CA GLU A 104 0.01 -3.36 8.95
C GLU A 104 0.26 -2.47 10.19
N VAL A 105 -0.76 -2.12 10.97
CA VAL A 105 -0.57 -1.40 12.26
C VAL A 105 -1.18 -2.20 13.41
N LEU A 106 -0.54 -3.32 13.73
CA LEU A 106 -0.68 -3.99 15.04
C LEU A 106 0.65 -4.59 15.56
N SER A 107 1.80 -4.38 14.90
CA SER A 107 3.04 -5.08 15.27
C SER A 107 4.06 -4.30 16.11
N ALA A 108 3.89 -2.99 16.38
CA ALA A 108 5.05 -2.18 16.81
C ALA A 108 4.92 -1.25 18.03
N VAL A 109 3.77 -1.04 18.70
CA VAL A 109 3.70 0.07 19.70
C VAL A 109 3.09 -0.24 21.07
N LEU A 110 2.41 -1.35 21.34
CA LEU A 110 1.93 -1.65 22.69
C LEU A 110 2.16 -3.13 23.03
N ASP A 111 2.62 -3.38 24.27
CA ASP A 111 2.93 -4.71 24.78
C ASP A 111 1.83 -5.73 24.39
N PRO A 112 2.17 -6.79 23.65
CA PRO A 112 1.21 -7.79 23.15
C PRO A 112 0.37 -8.46 24.25
N PHE A 113 0.78 -8.39 25.52
CA PHE A 113 0.04 -8.99 26.63
C PHE A 113 -1.12 -8.13 27.16
N ASP A 114 -1.11 -6.80 27.00
CA ASP A 114 -2.08 -5.89 27.63
C ASP A 114 -3.31 -5.61 26.73
N LEU A 115 -3.14 -5.65 25.40
CA LEU A 115 -4.25 -5.52 24.43
C LEU A 115 -5.11 -6.80 24.38
N ARG A 116 -4.47 -7.97 24.40
CA ARG A 116 -5.06 -9.32 24.40
C ARG A 116 -6.04 -9.58 25.55
N ARG A 117 -5.99 -8.73 26.58
CA ARG A 117 -6.81 -8.82 27.79
C ARG A 117 -8.01 -7.86 27.81
N LYS A 118 -8.04 -6.83 26.96
CA LYS A 118 -9.02 -5.73 27.02
C LYS A 118 -9.94 -5.60 25.80
N LEU A 119 -9.53 -6.05 24.62
CA LEU A 119 -10.36 -6.00 23.40
C LEU A 119 -10.25 -7.34 22.68
N PRO A 120 -11.35 -7.93 22.17
CA PRO A 120 -11.25 -9.08 21.28
C PRO A 120 -10.44 -8.68 20.04
N ASP A 121 -9.54 -9.55 19.59
CA ASP A 121 -8.75 -9.32 18.36
C ASP A 121 -9.65 -9.06 17.12
N GLU A 122 -10.95 -9.41 17.19
CA GLU A 122 -12.02 -9.11 16.21
C GLU A 122 -12.35 -7.60 16.10
N MET A 123 -12.37 -6.84 17.19
CA MET A 123 -12.66 -5.39 17.17
C MET A 123 -11.56 -4.52 16.53
N LEU A 124 -10.43 -5.12 16.14
CA LEU A 124 -9.24 -4.41 15.67
C LEU A 124 -8.89 -4.67 14.20
N GLN A 125 -9.55 -5.61 13.53
CA GLN A 125 -9.23 -5.96 12.13
C GLN A 125 -10.46 -6.21 11.24
N GLU A 126 -11.66 -6.22 11.80
CA GLU A 126 -12.91 -6.45 11.08
C GLU A 126 -13.51 -5.15 10.52
N PHE A 127 -13.81 -4.97 9.23
CA PHE A 127 -13.48 -5.78 8.07
C PHE A 127 -13.51 -4.83 6.86
N GLN A 128 -12.32 -4.61 6.30
CA GLN A 128 -11.98 -4.43 4.88
C GLN A 128 -12.59 -3.30 4.05
N SER A 129 -11.68 -2.38 3.69
CA SER A 129 -11.43 -1.57 2.47
C SER A 129 -12.51 -1.25 1.43
N LEU A 130 -13.70 -1.85 1.45
CA LEU A 130 -14.84 -1.54 0.61
C LEU A 130 -16.11 -1.84 1.41
N ASP A 131 -16.92 -0.81 1.66
CA ASP A 131 -18.18 -0.94 2.39
C ASP A 131 -19.33 -1.25 1.41
N GLY A 132 -19.96 -2.42 1.56
CA GLY A 132 -21.02 -2.88 0.69
C GLY A 132 -22.29 -2.03 0.73
N ASP A 133 -22.49 -1.24 1.78
CA ASP A 133 -23.65 -0.36 1.92
C ASP A 133 -23.44 1.00 1.23
N ASP A 134 -22.22 1.30 0.75
CA ASP A 134 -21.84 2.62 0.21
C ASP A 134 -21.16 2.54 -1.18
N VAL A 135 -20.75 3.69 -1.71
CA VAL A 135 -19.94 3.79 -2.93
C VAL A 135 -18.52 4.23 -2.60
N MET A 136 -17.53 3.55 -3.17
CA MET A 136 -16.12 3.81 -2.95
C MET A 136 -15.48 4.42 -4.22
N ILE A 137 -14.59 5.38 -4.06
CA ILE A 137 -13.82 5.98 -5.16
C ILE A 137 -12.34 5.68 -4.94
N LEU A 138 -11.69 5.01 -5.89
CA LEU A 138 -10.25 4.75 -5.86
C LEU A 138 -9.57 5.54 -6.99
N ASP A 139 -8.76 6.54 -6.64
CA ASP A 139 -7.86 7.19 -7.59
C ASP A 139 -6.66 6.27 -7.82
N ALA A 140 -6.50 5.78 -9.04
CA ALA A 140 -5.43 4.91 -9.51
C ALA A 140 -4.52 5.59 -10.55
N LEU A 141 -4.51 6.93 -10.58
CA LEU A 141 -3.78 7.82 -11.50
C LEU A 141 -4.32 7.81 -12.91
N ASN A 142 -4.20 6.64 -13.57
CA ASN A 142 -4.59 6.43 -14.96
C ASN A 142 -6.07 6.06 -15.10
N SER A 143 -6.68 5.55 -14.03
CA SER A 143 -8.11 5.32 -13.92
C SER A 143 -8.59 5.84 -12.57
N ILE A 144 -9.82 6.34 -12.51
CA ILE A 144 -10.55 6.56 -11.26
C ILE A 144 -11.64 5.49 -11.23
N TYR A 145 -11.59 4.60 -10.24
CA TYR A 145 -12.61 3.58 -10.07
C TYR A 145 -13.72 4.10 -9.18
N VAL A 146 -14.97 3.88 -9.57
CA VAL A 146 -16.17 4.06 -8.74
C VAL A 146 -16.70 2.66 -8.46
N TRP A 147 -16.37 2.11 -7.30
CA TRP A 147 -16.84 0.80 -6.86
C TRP A 147 -18.17 0.97 -6.11
N VAL A 148 -19.21 0.27 -6.56
CA VAL A 148 -20.58 0.41 -6.07
C VAL A 148 -20.93 -0.82 -5.23
N GLY A 149 -21.14 -0.59 -3.93
CA GLY A 149 -21.63 -1.60 -3.00
C GLY A 149 -23.03 -2.08 -3.37
N ALA A 150 -23.36 -3.31 -2.98
CA ALA A 150 -24.66 -3.93 -3.23
C ALA A 150 -25.80 -3.19 -2.51
N GLY A 151 -25.54 -2.67 -1.31
CA GLY A 151 -26.46 -1.88 -0.48
C GLY A 151 -26.51 -0.38 -0.84
N ALA A 152 -25.59 0.11 -1.66
CA ALA A 152 -25.50 1.52 -2.02
C ALA A 152 -26.79 2.08 -2.63
N ASN A 153 -27.19 3.26 -2.17
CA ASN A 153 -28.43 3.90 -2.60
C ASN A 153 -28.23 4.81 -3.84
N PRO A 154 -29.31 5.23 -4.52
CA PRO A 154 -29.20 6.05 -5.74
C PRO A 154 -28.48 7.38 -5.54
N LYS A 155 -28.63 8.00 -4.35
CA LYS A 155 -28.05 9.30 -4.02
C LYS A 155 -26.53 9.19 -3.83
N GLU A 156 -26.06 8.11 -3.23
CA GLU A 156 -24.62 7.80 -3.13
C GLU A 156 -24.01 7.52 -4.50
N LYS A 157 -24.70 6.77 -5.36
CA LYS A 157 -24.26 6.48 -6.74
C LYS A 157 -24.11 7.75 -7.57
N GLU A 158 -25.12 8.62 -7.56
CA GLU A 158 -25.06 9.91 -8.26
C GLU A 158 -23.98 10.82 -7.65
N GLY A 159 -23.92 10.86 -6.32
CA GLY A 159 -22.92 11.60 -5.56
C GLY A 159 -21.50 11.22 -5.93
N ALA A 160 -21.19 9.93 -5.94
CA ALA A 160 -19.87 9.41 -6.26
C ALA A 160 -19.46 9.69 -7.70
N GLN A 161 -20.38 9.54 -8.67
CA GLN A 161 -20.13 9.89 -10.07
C GLN A 161 -19.81 11.38 -10.26
N ASN A 162 -20.56 12.25 -9.58
CA ASN A 162 -20.32 13.69 -9.62
C ASN A 162 -18.99 14.06 -8.94
N THR A 163 -18.67 13.42 -7.82
CA THR A 163 -17.40 13.59 -7.11
C THR A 163 -16.23 13.16 -7.99
N ALA A 164 -16.27 11.96 -8.60
CA ALA A 164 -15.23 11.47 -9.49
C ALA A 164 -15.00 12.39 -10.70
N LYS A 165 -16.08 12.89 -11.33
CA LYS A 165 -16.01 13.86 -12.44
C LYS A 165 -15.37 15.18 -12.01
N LYS A 166 -15.79 15.75 -10.88
CA LYS A 166 -15.21 16.98 -10.32
C LYS A 166 -13.73 16.77 -9.98
N TYR A 167 -13.40 15.63 -9.39
CA TYR A 167 -12.04 15.28 -9.01
C TYR A 167 -11.10 15.15 -10.22
N LEU A 168 -11.60 14.62 -11.34
CA LEU A 168 -10.90 14.60 -12.61
C LEU A 168 -10.67 16.00 -13.19
N GLN A 169 -11.66 16.89 -13.07
CA GLN A 169 -11.62 18.25 -13.62
C GLN A 169 -10.78 19.25 -12.80
N GLN A 170 -10.75 19.12 -11.47
CA GLN A 170 -10.13 20.09 -10.56
C GLN A 170 -8.61 19.93 -10.38
N GLY A 171 -8.01 18.85 -10.90
CA GLY A 171 -6.60 18.79 -11.31
C GLY A 171 -5.54 19.28 -10.32
N ALA A 172 -5.45 18.72 -9.10
CA ALA A 172 -4.34 18.99 -8.18
C ALA A 172 -3.04 18.23 -8.52
N LEU A 173 -3.09 17.27 -9.45
CA LEU A 173 -1.98 16.42 -9.85
C LEU A 173 -1.83 16.42 -11.38
N PRO A 174 -0.60 16.32 -11.94
CA PRO A 174 -0.41 16.11 -13.36
C PRO A 174 -0.95 14.74 -13.76
N ARG A 175 -2.19 14.71 -14.28
CA ARG A 175 -2.88 13.49 -14.75
C ARG A 175 -2.56 13.21 -16.22
N HIS A 176 -2.65 11.94 -16.61
CA HIS A 176 -2.51 11.55 -18.01
C HIS A 176 -3.75 11.99 -18.81
N LYS A 177 -3.58 12.42 -20.07
CA LYS A 177 -4.68 12.87 -20.94
C LYS A 177 -5.79 11.82 -21.17
N ASN A 178 -5.49 10.56 -20.90
CA ASN A 178 -6.39 9.42 -21.13
C ASN A 178 -7.00 8.87 -19.83
N THR A 179 -6.99 9.65 -18.74
CA THR A 179 -7.55 9.17 -17.46
C THR A 179 -9.05 8.95 -17.59
N THR A 180 -9.52 7.73 -17.31
CA THR A 180 -10.93 7.33 -17.42
C THR A 180 -11.58 7.16 -16.05
N ILE A 181 -12.90 7.31 -15.99
CA ILE A 181 -13.71 6.90 -14.83
C ILE A 181 -14.30 5.53 -15.15
N GLU A 182 -14.01 4.53 -14.33
CA GLU A 182 -14.48 3.15 -14.50
C GLU A 182 -15.44 2.79 -13.37
N THR A 183 -16.66 2.38 -13.70
CA THR A 183 -17.63 1.93 -12.69
C THR A 183 -17.52 0.42 -12.51
N ILE A 184 -17.34 -0.01 -11.27
CA ILE A 184 -17.23 -1.41 -10.86
C ILE A 184 -18.36 -1.68 -9.87
N TYR A 185 -18.95 -2.87 -9.94
CA TYR A 185 -19.98 -3.30 -8.99
C TYR A 185 -19.40 -4.37 -8.07
N GLN A 186 -19.86 -4.39 -6.82
CA GLN A 186 -19.54 -5.46 -5.87
C GLN A 186 -19.73 -6.85 -6.50
N GLY A 187 -18.72 -7.71 -6.34
CA GLY A 187 -18.67 -9.06 -6.92
C GLY A 187 -18.32 -9.10 -8.41
N LYS A 188 -18.09 -7.95 -9.06
CA LYS A 188 -17.66 -7.82 -10.47
C LYS A 188 -16.33 -7.09 -10.60
N GLU A 189 -15.48 -7.19 -9.58
CA GLU A 189 -14.20 -6.49 -9.54
C GLU A 189 -13.22 -7.01 -10.60
N THR A 190 -12.61 -6.09 -11.33
CA THR A 190 -11.67 -6.40 -12.41
C THR A 190 -10.28 -6.74 -11.86
N PRO A 191 -9.48 -7.56 -12.57
CA PRO A 191 -8.09 -7.83 -12.17
C PRO A 191 -7.23 -6.56 -12.06
N THR A 192 -7.54 -5.50 -12.80
CA THR A 192 -6.84 -4.22 -12.74
C THR A 192 -7.15 -3.46 -11.44
N PHE A 193 -8.40 -3.48 -10.99
CA PHE A 193 -8.81 -2.92 -9.71
C PHE A 193 -8.22 -3.68 -8.52
N LYS A 194 -8.24 -5.01 -8.57
CA LYS A 194 -7.76 -5.87 -7.46
C LYS A 194 -6.27 -5.67 -7.14
N LYS A 195 -5.45 -5.27 -8.11
CA LYS A 195 -4.00 -5.02 -7.95
C LYS A 195 -3.67 -3.92 -6.95
N PHE A 196 -4.62 -3.03 -6.65
CA PHE A 196 -4.40 -1.95 -5.68
C PHE A 196 -4.52 -2.42 -4.23
N PHE A 197 -5.01 -3.64 -3.99
CA PHE A 197 -5.12 -4.24 -2.67
C PHE A 197 -4.02 -5.28 -2.50
N ARG A 198 -3.22 -5.16 -1.42
CA ARG A 198 -2.09 -6.07 -1.16
C ARG A 198 -2.52 -7.53 -0.95
N LYS A 199 -3.74 -7.75 -0.46
CA LYS A 199 -4.40 -9.06 -0.35
C LYS A 199 -5.84 -8.93 -0.84
N TRP A 200 -6.25 -9.81 -1.74
CA TRP A 200 -7.62 -9.87 -2.26
C TRP A 200 -8.12 -11.32 -2.19
N ASP A 201 -9.37 -11.50 -1.74
CA ASP A 201 -10.05 -12.80 -1.75
C ASP A 201 -11.40 -12.66 -2.46
N ASP A 202 -11.55 -13.40 -3.57
CA ASP A 202 -12.73 -13.36 -4.43
C ASP A 202 -13.99 -13.91 -3.77
N LYS A 203 -13.87 -14.60 -2.64
CA LYS A 203 -15.01 -15.14 -1.89
C LYS A 203 -15.62 -14.12 -0.93
N LEU A 204 -14.92 -13.01 -0.67
CA LEU A 204 -15.34 -11.98 0.30
C LEU A 204 -16.61 -11.20 -0.10
N PHE A 205 -16.97 -11.22 -1.40
CA PHE A 205 -18.07 -10.42 -1.95
C PHE A 205 -19.14 -11.27 -2.68
N GLN A 206 -19.15 -12.58 -2.45
CA GLN A 206 -20.08 -13.51 -3.12
C GLN A 206 -21.43 -13.67 -2.39
N SER A 207 -21.55 -13.22 -1.13
CA SER A 207 -22.81 -13.19 -0.37
C SER A 207 -23.16 -11.78 0.13
N ASP A 208 -24.45 -11.52 0.37
CA ASP A 208 -24.99 -10.27 0.92
C ASP A 208 -24.56 -9.98 2.38
N ASP A 209 -23.62 -10.74 2.94
CA ASP A 209 -23.29 -10.79 4.38
C ASP A 209 -22.45 -9.59 4.91
N ARG A 210 -22.22 -8.57 4.09
CA ARG A 210 -21.37 -7.41 4.44
C ARG A 210 -22.13 -6.10 4.63
N SER A 211 -23.44 -6.13 4.89
CA SER A 211 -24.04 -4.96 5.55
C SER A 211 -23.49 -4.83 6.97
N VAL A 212 -23.28 -3.62 7.46
CA VAL A 212 -22.78 -3.38 8.83
C VAL A 212 -23.64 -4.12 9.87
N ASP A 213 -24.94 -4.22 9.60
CA ASP A 213 -25.91 -4.94 10.43
C ASP A 213 -25.73 -6.47 10.41
N SER A 214 -25.31 -7.03 9.27
CA SER A 214 -25.04 -8.47 9.15
C SER A 214 -23.74 -8.85 9.83
N MET A 215 -22.70 -8.02 9.70
CA MET A 215 -21.44 -8.18 10.43
C MET A 215 -21.64 -8.04 11.94
N ARG A 216 -22.44 -7.07 12.41
CA ARG A 216 -22.80 -6.95 13.83
C ARG A 216 -23.58 -8.16 14.36
N LYS A 217 -24.54 -8.69 13.61
CA LYS A 217 -25.31 -9.89 14.02
C LYS A 217 -24.43 -11.13 14.15
N LEU A 218 -23.42 -11.27 13.29
CA LEU A 218 -22.47 -12.38 13.37
C LEU A 218 -21.56 -12.30 14.60
N LEU A 219 -21.19 -11.07 15.02
CA LEU A 219 -20.23 -10.83 16.11
C LEU A 219 -20.87 -10.78 17.50
N PHE A 220 -22.10 -10.27 17.60
CA PHE A 220 -22.72 -9.97 18.90
C PHE A 220 -23.89 -10.89 19.27
N ASN A 221 -24.20 -11.92 18.45
CA ASN A 221 -25.31 -12.84 18.70
C ASN A 221 -24.84 -14.27 19.05
N ARG A 222 -24.05 -14.38 20.12
CA ARG A 222 -23.86 -15.62 20.89
C ARG A 222 -24.20 -15.40 22.35
#